data_AF-A0A955E3X1-F1
#
_entry.id   AF-A0A955E3X1-F1
#
_cell.length_a   1.000
_cell.length_b   1.000
_cell.length_c   1.000
_cell.angle_alpha   90.00
_cell.angle_beta   90.00
_cell.angle_gamma   90.00
#
_symmetry.space_group_name_H-M   'P 1'
#
loop_
_entity.id
_entity.type
_entity.pdbx_description
1 polymer ?
#
loop_
_entity_poly.entity_id
_entity_poly.type
_entity_poly.pdbx_seq_one_letter_code
_entity_poly.pdbx_strand_id
1 'polypeptide(L)'
;MKSCPTHSHKNQRLCAERRAFTLIELLVVIGVIGLLAAISLGVGARMVATGKTRATEGVLQALDQTLSVYIDSKGEIPPALVAVRNEDLPRSIGNLVGSGNAGYYPAFDGTTDSGEMLVNSVGYFLYAAQDVPSVQDVLAGIDPKFIRQYTPSRQAGGSNGGVGPGASLAEQPQLLTVFDAWGNPIRFVHPKFDGIIEKTRRTEGDDGQSINIAAHQNGYFDQGFLQSLRVNRAFIVSNVRRNKMTPEERRADPDLVADSDGGTCPGPRPYFYSCGPDGDPSTTDDNVYTTIPSFLEPF
;
A
#
# COMPACT_ATOMS: atom_id res chain seq x y z
N MET A 1 -81.80 43.96 40.69
CA MET A 1 -81.17 45.03 39.89
C MET A 1 -79.90 45.50 40.58
N LYS A 2 -78.73 45.24 39.97
CA LYS A 2 -77.53 46.09 40.06
C LYS A 2 -76.51 45.58 39.03
N SER A 3 -76.44 46.32 37.94
CA SER A 3 -75.46 46.21 36.85
C SER A 3 -74.07 46.55 37.37
N CYS A 4 -73.06 45.76 37.00
CA CYS A 4 -71.65 46.02 37.32
C CYS A 4 -70.83 46.02 36.01
N PRO A 5 -69.88 46.95 35.83
CA PRO A 5 -69.38 47.36 34.51
C PRO A 5 -68.25 46.46 34.00
N THR A 6 -68.26 46.24 32.69
CA THR A 6 -67.19 45.61 31.91
C THR A 6 -65.96 46.51 31.85
N HIS A 7 -64.87 46.10 32.50
CA HIS A 7 -63.57 46.77 32.42
C HIS A 7 -62.77 46.25 31.22
N SER A 8 -62.61 47.12 30.23
CA SER A 8 -61.79 46.93 29.02
C SER A 8 -60.30 47.05 29.37
N HIS A 9 -59.57 45.93 29.36
CA HIS A 9 -58.12 45.93 29.42
C HIS A 9 -57.54 46.13 28.03
N LYS A 10 -56.99 47.33 27.81
CA LYS A 10 -56.25 47.73 26.62
C LYS A 10 -55.02 46.84 26.46
N ASN A 11 -55.00 46.03 25.40
CA ASN A 11 -53.81 45.32 24.92
C ASN A 11 -52.73 46.33 24.53
N GLN A 12 -51.83 46.64 25.47
CA GLN A 12 -50.58 47.36 25.17
C GLN A 12 -49.67 46.43 24.38
N ARG A 13 -49.79 46.48 23.05
CA ARG A 13 -48.77 45.95 22.14
C ARG A 13 -47.53 46.82 22.33
N LEU A 14 -46.60 46.36 23.15
CA LEU A 14 -45.23 46.87 23.16
C LEU A 14 -44.67 46.62 21.75
N CYS A 15 -44.69 47.67 20.92
CA CYS A 15 -43.96 47.71 19.66
C CYS A 15 -42.48 47.62 19.99
N ALA A 16 -41.98 46.39 20.14
CA ALA A 16 -40.55 46.13 20.19
C ALA A 16 -39.96 46.70 18.91
N GLU A 17 -39.14 47.75 19.03
CA GLU A 17 -38.33 48.28 17.94
C GLU A 17 -37.47 47.14 17.40
N ARG A 18 -37.91 46.52 16.31
CA ARG A 18 -37.11 45.54 15.60
C ARG A 18 -36.01 46.31 14.89
N ARG A 19 -34.86 46.46 15.57
CA ARG A 19 -33.62 46.91 14.94
C ARG A 19 -33.27 45.89 13.87
N ALA A 20 -33.51 46.25 12.61
CA ALA A 20 -33.08 45.46 11.47
C ALA A 20 -31.56 45.55 11.38
N PHE A 21 -30.89 44.42 11.21
CA PHE A 21 -29.46 44.36 10.93
C PHE A 21 -29.18 45.18 9.66
N THR A 22 -28.15 46.01 9.72
CA THR A 22 -27.69 46.76 8.57
C THR A 22 -27.02 45.81 7.57
N LEU A 23 -27.10 46.14 6.27
CA LEU A 23 -26.45 45.36 5.22
C LEU A 23 -24.93 45.25 5.48
N ILE A 24 -24.32 46.33 5.99
CA ILE A 24 -22.89 46.34 6.32
C ILE A 24 -22.54 45.41 7.49
N GLU A 25 -23.37 45.30 8.52
CA GLU A 25 -23.15 44.33 9.61
C GLU A 25 -23.20 42.90 9.09
N LEU A 26 -24.16 42.59 8.20
CA LEU A 26 -24.23 41.28 7.56
C LEU A 26 -22.97 40.99 6.71
N LEU A 27 -22.50 41.98 5.94
CA LEU A 27 -21.30 41.87 5.11
C LEU A 27 -20.05 41.59 5.96
N VAL A 28 -19.89 42.27 7.08
CA VAL A 28 -18.76 42.06 7.99
C VAL A 28 -18.80 40.65 8.60
N VAL A 29 -19.97 40.17 9.01
CA VAL A 29 -20.13 38.82 9.57
C VAL A 29 -19.73 37.74 8.58
N ILE A 30 -20.21 37.82 7.34
CA ILE A 30 -19.82 36.82 6.31
C ILE A 30 -18.33 36.91 5.98
N GLY A 31 -17.74 38.12 6.02
CA GLY A 31 -16.29 38.30 5.85
C GLY A 31 -15.47 37.61 6.94
N VAL A 32 -15.86 37.77 8.21
CA VAL A 32 -15.19 37.12 9.34
C VAL A 32 -15.37 35.59 9.29
N ILE A 33 -16.58 35.10 8.98
CA ILE A 33 -16.83 33.66 8.84
C ILE A 33 -15.99 33.07 7.71
N GLY A 34 -15.92 33.75 6.55
CA GLY A 34 -15.10 33.33 5.42
C GLY A 34 -13.61 33.24 5.78
N LEU A 35 -13.09 34.23 6.50
CA LEU A 35 -11.70 34.23 6.97
C LEU A 35 -11.43 33.08 7.95
N LEU A 36 -12.30 32.86 8.93
CA LEU A 36 -12.14 31.78 9.92
C LEU A 36 -12.23 30.39 9.28
N ALA A 37 -13.13 30.21 8.31
CA ALA A 37 -13.26 28.95 7.58
C ALA A 37 -11.97 28.62 6.79
N ALA A 38 -11.39 29.61 6.09
CA ALA A 38 -10.16 29.41 5.33
C ALA A 38 -8.99 28.95 6.20
N ILE A 39 -8.80 29.59 7.37
CA ILE A 39 -7.74 29.22 8.32
C ILE A 39 -7.97 27.80 8.87
N SER A 40 -9.22 27.50 9.26
CA SER A 40 -9.58 26.21 9.86
C SER A 40 -9.34 25.04 8.91
N LEU A 41 -9.67 25.21 7.62
CA LEU A 41 -9.44 24.19 6.59
C LEU A 41 -7.94 23.92 6.37
N GLY A 42 -7.11 24.96 6.32
CA GLY A 42 -5.66 24.82 6.13
C GLY A 42 -4.99 24.05 7.27
N VAL A 43 -5.34 24.37 8.52
CA VAL A 43 -4.81 23.67 9.71
C VAL A 43 -5.34 22.23 9.79
N GLY A 44 -6.64 22.03 9.50
CA GLY A 44 -7.27 20.72 9.53
C GLY A 44 -6.63 19.72 8.57
N ALA A 45 -6.36 20.14 7.32
CA ALA A 45 -5.72 19.28 6.32
C ALA A 45 -4.33 18.81 6.76
N ARG A 46 -3.50 19.72 7.31
CA ARG A 46 -2.16 19.37 7.83
C ARG A 46 -2.23 18.42 9.02
N MET A 47 -3.15 18.65 9.96
CA MET A 47 -3.34 17.76 11.11
C MET A 47 -3.75 16.35 10.69
N VAL A 48 -4.63 16.23 9.69
CA VAL A 48 -5.00 14.92 9.11
C VAL A 48 -3.80 14.24 8.47
N ALA A 49 -3.00 14.96 7.67
CA ALA A 49 -1.80 14.40 7.04
C ALA A 49 -0.79 13.89 8.08
N THR A 50 -0.48 14.70 9.11
CA THR A 50 0.39 14.26 10.22
C THR A 50 -0.19 13.09 11.00
N GLY A 51 -1.52 13.06 11.19
CA GLY A 51 -2.21 11.93 11.83
C GLY A 51 -2.07 10.64 11.03
N LYS A 52 -2.16 10.71 9.69
CA LYS A 52 -1.94 9.58 8.79
C LYS A 52 -0.51 9.08 8.86
N THR A 53 0.49 9.96 8.79
CA THR A 53 1.90 9.58 8.93
C THR A 53 2.16 8.83 10.24
N ARG A 54 1.70 9.36 11.39
CA ARG A 54 1.87 8.71 12.70
C ARG A 54 1.16 7.36 12.79
N ALA A 55 -0.04 7.25 12.20
CA ALA A 55 -0.74 5.99 12.16
C ALA A 55 0.02 4.94 11.32
N THR A 56 0.55 5.35 10.16
CA THR A 56 1.40 4.51 9.31
C THR A 56 2.69 4.11 10.03
N GLU A 57 3.37 5.01 10.73
CA GLU A 57 4.54 4.70 11.56
C GLU A 57 4.23 3.63 12.61
N GLY A 58 3.09 3.73 13.30
CA GLY A 58 2.64 2.73 14.28
C GLY A 58 2.38 1.36 13.64
N VAL A 59 1.78 1.33 12.45
CA VAL A 59 1.59 0.09 11.66
C VAL A 59 2.93 -0.53 11.26
N LEU A 60 3.87 0.28 10.78
CA LEU A 60 5.21 -0.15 10.39
C LEU A 60 6.00 -0.68 11.58
N GLN A 61 5.91 -0.06 12.75
CA GLN A 61 6.52 -0.56 13.99
C GLN A 61 5.95 -1.93 14.40
N ALA A 62 4.63 -2.13 14.27
CA ALA A 62 4.02 -3.42 14.57
C ALA A 62 4.47 -4.52 13.57
N LEU A 63 4.64 -4.18 12.29
CA LEU A 63 5.19 -5.09 11.29
C LEU A 63 6.67 -5.42 11.54
N ASP A 64 7.48 -4.44 11.94
CA ASP A 64 8.88 -4.68 12.31
C ASP A 64 9.00 -5.58 13.57
N GLN A 65 8.14 -5.35 14.56
CA GLN A 65 8.01 -6.24 15.72
C GLN A 65 7.61 -7.65 15.30
N THR A 66 6.67 -7.77 14.35
CA THR A 66 6.25 -9.07 13.80
C THR A 66 7.41 -9.80 13.12
N LEU A 67 8.21 -9.08 12.33
CA LEU A 67 9.41 -9.60 11.69
C LEU A 67 10.44 -10.07 12.72
N SER A 68 10.68 -9.30 13.78
CA SER A 68 11.58 -9.70 14.87
C SER A 68 11.11 -10.98 15.55
N VAL A 69 9.82 -11.09 15.89
CA VAL A 69 9.25 -12.31 16.49
C VAL A 69 9.38 -13.51 15.57
N TYR A 70 9.19 -13.32 14.26
CA TYR A 70 9.41 -14.39 13.27
C TYR A 70 10.86 -14.85 13.28
N ILE A 71 11.82 -13.93 13.18
CA ILE A 71 13.26 -14.23 13.17
C ILE A 71 13.68 -14.92 14.46
N ASP A 72 13.23 -14.43 15.61
CA ASP A 72 13.53 -15.02 16.91
C ASP A 72 12.97 -16.44 17.02
N SER A 73 11.79 -16.71 16.46
CA SER A 73 11.16 -18.03 16.49
C SER A 73 11.74 -19.02 15.48
N LYS A 74 12.15 -18.57 14.29
CA LYS A 74 12.63 -19.45 13.20
C LYS A 74 14.16 -19.52 13.11
N GLY A 75 14.86 -18.55 13.68
CA GLY A 75 16.32 -18.41 13.57
C GLY A 75 16.80 -17.88 12.22
N GLU A 76 15.88 -17.49 11.33
CA GLU A 76 16.16 -17.01 9.98
C GLU A 76 15.13 -15.95 9.55
N ILE A 77 15.48 -15.17 8.53
CA ILE A 77 14.54 -14.21 7.93
C ILE A 77 13.43 -14.95 7.16
N PRO A 78 12.26 -14.33 6.96
CA PRO A 78 11.19 -14.93 6.15
C PRO A 78 11.69 -15.37 4.77
N PRO A 79 11.19 -16.49 4.22
CA PRO A 79 11.70 -17.01 2.97
C PRO A 79 11.40 -16.06 1.80
N ALA A 80 12.38 -15.89 0.92
CA ALA A 80 12.22 -15.11 -0.30
C ALA A 80 11.17 -15.69 -1.27
N LEU A 81 10.93 -17.00 -1.21
CA LEU A 81 9.83 -17.65 -1.93
C LEU A 81 8.87 -18.28 -0.94
N VAL A 82 7.62 -17.84 -1.02
CA VAL A 82 6.55 -18.27 -0.14
C VAL A 82 5.75 -19.35 -0.84
N ALA A 83 5.63 -20.49 -0.17
CA ALA A 83 4.83 -21.62 -0.63
C ALA A 83 3.37 -21.41 -0.22
N VAL A 84 2.52 -21.05 -1.18
CA VAL A 84 1.07 -20.88 -0.98
C VAL A 84 0.38 -22.21 -1.22
N ARG A 85 -0.39 -22.67 -0.23
CA ARG A 85 -1.13 -23.93 -0.27
C ARG A 85 -2.15 -23.91 -1.40
N ASN A 86 -2.40 -25.08 -2.01
CA ASN A 86 -3.30 -25.22 -3.16
C ASN A 86 -4.71 -24.64 -2.90
N GLU A 87 -5.21 -24.79 -1.68
CA GLU A 87 -6.53 -24.31 -1.24
C GLU A 87 -6.65 -22.78 -1.19
N ASP A 88 -5.52 -22.08 -1.05
CA ASP A 88 -5.46 -20.61 -1.01
C ASP A 88 -5.13 -20.02 -2.39
N LEU A 89 -4.78 -20.85 -3.37
CA LEU A 89 -4.49 -20.41 -4.74
C LEU A 89 -5.79 -20.05 -5.48
N PRO A 90 -5.74 -19.09 -6.41
CA PRO A 90 -6.79 -18.92 -7.40
C PRO A 90 -7.06 -20.23 -8.13
N ARG A 91 -8.32 -20.57 -8.41
CA ARG A 91 -8.70 -21.86 -9.03
C ARG A 91 -7.96 -22.13 -10.34
N SER A 92 -7.73 -21.08 -11.13
CA SER A 92 -6.94 -21.08 -12.35
C SER A 92 -5.53 -21.63 -12.13
N ILE A 93 -4.86 -21.15 -11.09
CA ILE A 93 -3.50 -21.55 -10.70
C ILE A 93 -3.52 -22.92 -10.02
N GLY A 94 -4.46 -23.18 -9.09
CA GLY A 94 -4.58 -24.46 -8.39
C GLY A 94 -4.69 -25.66 -9.35
N ASN A 95 -5.42 -25.50 -10.46
CA ASN A 95 -5.53 -26.51 -11.51
C ASN A 95 -4.21 -26.75 -12.26
N LEU A 96 -3.40 -25.71 -12.46
CA LEU A 96 -2.09 -25.80 -13.10
C LEU A 96 -1.06 -26.50 -12.20
N VAL A 97 -1.08 -26.16 -10.91
CA VAL A 97 -0.12 -26.70 -9.92
C VAL A 97 -0.44 -28.17 -9.58
N GLY A 98 -1.71 -28.57 -9.72
CA GLY A 98 -2.19 -29.90 -9.37
C GLY A 98 -2.59 -30.01 -7.89
N SER A 99 -3.54 -30.90 -7.60
CA SER A 99 -4.04 -31.10 -6.24
C SER A 99 -2.93 -31.52 -5.28
N GLY A 100 -2.88 -30.89 -4.10
CA GLY A 100 -1.89 -31.17 -3.05
C GLY A 100 -0.53 -30.46 -3.22
N ASN A 101 -0.32 -29.75 -4.33
CA ASN A 101 0.93 -29.04 -4.60
C ASN A 101 0.79 -27.54 -4.29
N ALA A 102 1.86 -26.95 -3.74
CA ALA A 102 1.92 -25.53 -3.43
C ALA A 102 2.44 -24.69 -4.61
N GLY A 103 1.92 -23.48 -4.77
CA GLY A 103 2.44 -22.46 -5.68
C GLY A 103 3.49 -21.60 -4.99
N TYR A 104 4.59 -21.27 -5.68
CA TYR A 104 5.68 -20.47 -5.12
C TYR A 104 5.62 -19.06 -5.67
N TYR A 105 5.57 -18.10 -4.75
CA TYR A 105 5.53 -16.66 -5.06
C TYR A 105 6.72 -15.96 -4.41
N PRO A 106 7.38 -15.01 -5.10
CA PRO A 106 8.44 -14.21 -4.50
C PRO A 106 7.85 -13.18 -3.54
N ALA A 107 8.37 -13.11 -2.32
CA ALA A 107 8.11 -12.01 -1.37
C ALA A 107 8.91 -10.77 -1.81
N PHE A 108 8.43 -10.16 -2.90
CA PHE A 108 9.17 -9.20 -3.71
C PHE A 108 8.40 -7.88 -3.83
N ASP A 109 9.10 -6.76 -3.62
CA ASP A 109 8.57 -5.43 -3.86
C ASP A 109 8.83 -4.99 -5.31
N GLY A 110 7.75 -4.89 -6.08
CA GLY A 110 7.77 -4.46 -7.47
C GLY A 110 6.60 -5.05 -8.26
N THR A 111 6.72 -5.15 -9.58
CA THR A 111 5.65 -5.62 -10.47
C THR A 111 6.03 -6.90 -11.21
N THR A 112 5.04 -7.61 -11.74
CA THR A 112 5.22 -8.85 -12.54
C THR A 112 5.40 -8.56 -14.03
N ASP A 113 5.70 -9.59 -14.85
CA ASP A 113 5.89 -9.66 -16.32
C ASP A 113 5.45 -8.48 -17.20
N SER A 114 4.28 -7.89 -16.98
CA SER A 114 3.71 -6.80 -17.78
C SER A 114 3.82 -5.39 -17.17
N GLY A 115 4.38 -5.24 -15.96
CA GLY A 115 4.36 -3.98 -15.21
C GLY A 115 2.99 -3.63 -14.62
N GLU A 116 1.96 -4.44 -14.88
CA GLU A 116 0.56 -4.04 -14.63
C GLU A 116 0.02 -4.50 -13.28
N MET A 117 0.77 -5.34 -12.56
CA MET A 117 0.33 -5.90 -11.29
C MET A 117 1.42 -5.80 -10.24
N LEU A 118 1.10 -5.08 -9.17
CA LEU A 118 1.89 -5.02 -7.97
C LEU A 118 1.95 -6.38 -7.28
N VAL A 119 3.13 -6.81 -6.85
CA VAL A 119 3.28 -8.02 -6.01
C VAL A 119 2.89 -7.70 -4.57
N ASN A 120 2.03 -8.53 -3.97
CA ASN A 120 1.58 -8.36 -2.57
C ASN A 120 2.67 -8.81 -1.57
N SER A 121 3.81 -8.13 -1.58
CA SER A 121 5.01 -8.53 -0.81
C SER A 121 4.75 -8.70 0.68
N VAL A 122 4.05 -7.74 1.31
CA VAL A 122 3.68 -7.85 2.73
C VAL A 122 2.70 -9.00 2.98
N GLY A 123 1.78 -9.27 2.05
CA GLY A 123 0.85 -10.39 2.16
C GLY A 123 1.56 -11.75 2.13
N TYR A 124 2.57 -11.92 1.25
CA TYR A 124 3.39 -13.12 1.24
C TYR A 124 4.22 -13.28 2.52
N PHE A 125 4.80 -12.18 3.05
CA PHE A 125 5.45 -12.20 4.35
C PHE A 125 4.49 -12.69 5.45
N LEU A 126 3.29 -12.09 5.56
CA LEU A 126 2.31 -12.48 6.58
C LEU A 126 1.84 -13.92 6.41
N TYR A 127 1.67 -14.38 5.18
CA TYR A 127 1.31 -15.77 4.89
C TYR A 127 2.41 -16.74 5.35
N ALA A 128 3.69 -16.43 5.11
CA ALA A 128 4.81 -17.23 5.62
C ALA A 128 4.92 -17.18 7.15
N ALA A 129 4.53 -16.05 7.75
CA ALA A 129 4.58 -15.83 9.19
C ALA A 129 3.41 -16.45 9.96
N GLN A 130 2.36 -16.91 9.27
CA GLN A 130 1.15 -17.43 9.93
C GLN A 130 1.40 -18.70 10.77
N ASP A 131 2.44 -19.46 10.43
CA ASP A 131 2.85 -20.68 11.13
C ASP A 131 3.60 -20.40 12.45
N VAL A 132 3.80 -19.12 12.80
CA VAL A 132 4.40 -18.69 14.07
C VAL A 132 3.29 -18.15 14.97
N PRO A 133 2.83 -18.89 16.01
CA PRO A 133 1.71 -18.44 16.83
C PRO A 133 1.92 -17.05 17.47
N SER A 134 3.13 -16.75 17.94
CA SER A 134 3.46 -15.46 18.55
C SER A 134 3.41 -14.26 17.59
N VAL A 135 3.46 -14.49 16.27
CA VAL A 135 3.21 -13.45 15.28
C VAL A 135 1.75 -13.00 15.32
N GLN A 136 0.81 -13.92 15.57
CA GLN A 136 -0.62 -13.60 15.62
C GLN A 136 -0.95 -12.64 16.77
N ASP A 137 -0.25 -12.76 17.89
CA ASP A 137 -0.43 -11.86 19.04
C ASP A 137 -0.04 -10.42 18.71
N VAL A 138 1.03 -10.23 17.93
CA VAL A 138 1.46 -8.90 17.47
C VAL A 138 0.49 -8.34 16.43
N LEU A 139 0.08 -9.16 15.47
CA LEU A 139 -0.86 -8.76 14.42
C LEU A 139 -2.24 -8.37 14.98
N ALA A 140 -2.70 -9.02 16.05
CA ALA A 140 -3.93 -8.66 16.75
C ALA A 140 -3.88 -7.26 17.37
N GLY A 141 -2.69 -6.69 17.58
CA GLY A 141 -2.48 -5.33 18.06
C GLY A 141 -2.61 -4.24 16.97
N ILE A 142 -2.58 -4.61 15.69
CA ILE A 142 -2.77 -3.66 14.59
C ILE A 142 -4.26 -3.33 14.47
N ASP A 143 -4.60 -2.04 14.33
CA ASP A 143 -5.99 -1.61 14.14
C ASP A 143 -6.60 -2.33 12.91
N PRO A 144 -7.73 -3.06 13.08
CA PRO A 144 -8.33 -3.85 12.00
C PRO A 144 -8.65 -3.07 10.74
N LYS A 145 -8.81 -1.74 10.80
CA LYS A 145 -9.03 -0.93 9.58
C LYS A 145 -7.84 -0.94 8.61
N PHE A 146 -6.64 -1.25 9.11
CA PHE A 146 -5.42 -1.37 8.31
C PHE A 146 -5.18 -2.78 7.79
N ILE A 147 -5.99 -3.76 8.18
CA ILE A 147 -5.80 -5.15 7.77
C ILE A 147 -7.03 -5.60 6.98
N ARG A 148 -6.81 -6.14 5.79
CA ARG A 148 -7.89 -6.74 4.99
C ARG A 148 -7.34 -7.81 4.04
N GLN A 149 -8.23 -8.70 3.63
CA GLN A 149 -7.96 -9.62 2.53
C GLN A 149 -7.81 -8.84 1.23
N TYR A 150 -6.72 -9.05 0.50
CA TYR A 150 -6.36 -8.27 -0.68
C TYR A 150 -5.77 -9.17 -1.76
N THR A 151 -6.23 -8.92 -2.99
CA THR A 151 -5.64 -9.45 -4.22
C THR A 151 -5.24 -8.25 -5.06
N PRO A 152 -3.97 -8.11 -5.44
CA PRO A 152 -3.58 -7.12 -6.43
C PRO A 152 -4.36 -7.35 -7.72
N SER A 153 -5.20 -6.39 -8.07
CA SER A 153 -5.83 -6.38 -9.39
C SER A 153 -4.88 -5.73 -10.38
N ARG A 154 -4.88 -6.21 -11.63
CA ARG A 154 -4.31 -5.47 -12.76
C ARG A 154 -4.92 -4.06 -12.74
N GLN A 155 -4.08 -3.02 -12.64
CA GLN A 155 -4.59 -1.65 -12.58
C GLN A 155 -5.40 -1.41 -13.87
N ALA A 156 -6.69 -1.11 -13.73
CA ALA A 156 -7.65 -1.02 -14.84
C ALA A 156 -7.38 0.17 -15.81
N GLY A 157 -6.21 0.81 -15.72
CA GLY A 157 -5.80 1.96 -16.53
C GLY A 157 -5.15 1.62 -17.87
N GLY A 158 -4.73 0.37 -18.09
CA GLY A 158 -4.19 -0.08 -19.38
C GLY A 158 -5.31 -0.50 -20.34
N SER A 159 -5.76 0.44 -21.19
CA SER A 159 -6.56 0.27 -22.42
C SER A 159 -7.20 -1.11 -22.66
N ASN A 160 -8.53 -1.24 -22.44
CA ASN A 160 -9.56 -2.06 -23.14
C ASN A 160 -9.19 -3.38 -23.89
N GLY A 161 -8.06 -4.02 -23.60
CA GLY A 161 -7.68 -5.30 -24.14
C GLY A 161 -8.37 -6.36 -23.32
N GLY A 162 -9.55 -6.79 -23.79
CA GLY A 162 -10.34 -7.82 -23.15
C GLY A 162 -9.44 -8.95 -22.65
N VAL A 163 -9.49 -9.21 -21.35
CA VAL A 163 -8.81 -10.36 -20.74
C VAL A 163 -9.38 -11.59 -21.43
N GLY A 164 -8.63 -12.12 -22.39
CA GLY A 164 -8.99 -13.37 -23.03
C GLY A 164 -9.13 -14.46 -21.95
N PRO A 165 -9.93 -15.51 -22.18
CA PRO A 165 -10.22 -16.56 -21.18
C PRO A 165 -9.02 -17.46 -20.81
N GLY A 166 -7.78 -17.00 -20.98
CA GLY A 166 -6.59 -17.63 -20.43
C GLY A 166 -6.28 -17.05 -19.06
N ALA A 167 -6.17 -17.91 -18.05
CA ALA A 167 -5.63 -17.53 -16.75
C ALA A 167 -4.31 -16.79 -16.95
N SER A 168 -4.26 -15.51 -16.57
CA SER A 168 -2.98 -14.82 -16.46
C SER A 168 -2.22 -15.51 -15.33
N LEU A 169 -1.03 -16.05 -15.63
CA LEU A 169 -0.12 -16.60 -14.61
C LEU A 169 0.28 -15.54 -13.57
N ALA A 170 -0.08 -14.27 -13.78
CA ALA A 170 0.04 -13.20 -12.81
C ALA A 170 -1.07 -13.20 -11.73
N GLU A 171 -2.07 -14.09 -11.76
CA GLU A 171 -3.12 -14.10 -10.73
C GLU A 171 -2.53 -14.45 -9.36
N GLN A 172 -2.66 -13.52 -8.42
CA GLN A 172 -2.18 -13.66 -7.04
C GLN A 172 -3.32 -14.14 -6.12
N PRO A 173 -3.01 -14.96 -5.10
CA PRO A 173 -3.98 -15.34 -4.09
C PRO A 173 -4.52 -14.12 -3.33
N GLN A 174 -5.72 -14.26 -2.77
CA GLN A 174 -6.24 -13.29 -1.81
C GLN A 174 -5.57 -13.53 -0.47
N LEU A 175 -4.76 -12.58 -0.01
CA LEU A 175 -3.96 -12.71 1.22
C LEU A 175 -4.31 -11.61 2.21
N LEU A 176 -4.07 -11.90 3.50
CA LEU A 176 -4.12 -10.88 4.54
C LEU A 176 -3.02 -9.84 4.27
N THR A 177 -3.40 -8.58 4.08
CA THR A 177 -2.48 -7.49 3.74
C THR A 177 -2.69 -6.32 4.67
N VAL A 178 -1.57 -5.68 5.04
CA VAL A 178 -1.57 -4.46 5.83
C VAL A 178 -1.49 -3.25 4.92
N PHE A 179 -2.28 -2.23 5.23
CA PHE A 179 -2.38 -0.98 4.51
C PHE A 179 -1.96 0.18 5.40
N ASP A 180 -1.42 1.22 4.78
CA ASP A 180 -1.16 2.48 5.46
C ASP A 180 -2.43 3.33 5.64
N ALA A 181 -2.27 4.51 6.25
CA ALA A 181 -3.37 5.44 6.47
C ALA A 181 -3.85 6.19 5.21
N TRP A 182 -3.19 6.02 4.08
CA TRP A 182 -3.62 6.51 2.76
C TRP A 182 -4.37 5.44 1.97
N GLY A 183 -4.33 4.19 2.42
CA GLY A 183 -5.02 3.06 1.81
C GLY A 183 -4.16 2.31 0.81
N ASN A 184 -2.85 2.57 0.77
CA ASN A 184 -1.89 1.83 -0.05
C ASN A 184 -1.40 0.60 0.71
N PRO A 185 -1.15 -0.53 0.04
CA PRO A 185 -0.57 -1.70 0.70
C PRO A 185 0.86 -1.38 1.14
N ILE A 186 1.21 -1.77 2.38
CA ILE A 186 2.59 -1.70 2.86
C ILE A 186 3.47 -2.59 1.99
N ARG A 187 4.68 -2.12 1.69
CA ARG A 187 5.67 -2.87 0.91
C ARG A 187 6.64 -3.58 1.86
N PHE A 188 6.99 -4.80 1.52
CA PHE A 188 8.03 -5.59 2.17
C PHE A 188 9.18 -5.84 1.19
N VAL A 189 10.39 -5.47 1.59
CA VAL A 189 11.59 -5.62 0.75
C VAL A 189 12.48 -6.70 1.35
N HIS A 190 12.60 -7.82 0.63
CA HIS A 190 13.50 -8.89 1.00
C HIS A 190 14.92 -8.60 0.48
N PRO A 191 16.00 -8.81 1.27
CA PRO A 191 17.41 -8.61 0.85
C PRO A 191 17.88 -9.46 -0.35
N LYS A 192 17.02 -10.32 -0.87
CA LYS A 192 17.29 -11.18 -2.02
C LYS A 192 16.84 -10.51 -3.32
N PHE A 193 15.99 -9.51 -3.19
CA PHE A 193 15.39 -8.78 -4.30
C PHE A 193 15.39 -7.26 -4.05
N ASP A 194 16.37 -6.78 -3.28
CA ASP A 194 16.53 -5.36 -3.01
C ASP A 194 17.31 -4.68 -4.14
N GLY A 195 17.48 -3.36 -4.08
CA GLY A 195 18.06 -2.58 -5.17
C GLY A 195 17.21 -2.55 -6.46
N ILE A 196 17.84 -2.29 -7.60
CA ILE A 196 17.16 -2.20 -8.90
C ILE A 196 17.27 -3.55 -9.62
N ILE A 197 16.13 -4.06 -10.07
CA ILE A 197 15.99 -5.35 -10.76
C ILE A 197 15.27 -5.10 -12.09
N GLU A 198 16.06 -4.96 -13.14
CA GLU A 198 15.58 -4.76 -14.51
C GLU A 198 16.52 -5.49 -15.48
N LYS A 199 15.95 -5.99 -16.58
CA LYS A 199 16.73 -6.73 -17.59
C LYS A 199 17.63 -5.81 -18.40
N THR A 200 17.13 -4.63 -18.75
CA THR A 200 17.87 -3.57 -19.42
C THR A 200 17.56 -2.28 -18.70
N ARG A 201 18.57 -1.40 -18.62
CA ARG A 201 18.38 -0.08 -18.08
C ARG A 201 17.27 0.65 -18.82
N ARG A 202 16.37 1.28 -18.06
CA ARG A 202 15.30 2.11 -18.60
C ARG A 202 15.86 3.28 -19.42
N THR A 203 15.17 3.58 -20.52
CA THR A 203 15.32 4.84 -21.24
C THR A 203 14.17 5.76 -20.87
N GLU A 204 14.31 7.07 -21.08
CA GLU A 204 13.24 8.04 -20.83
C GLU A 204 11.93 7.59 -21.53
N GLY A 205 10.85 7.46 -20.75
CA GLY A 205 9.53 7.01 -21.22
C GLY A 205 9.33 5.50 -21.40
N ASP A 206 10.29 4.65 -21.03
CA ASP A 206 10.13 3.19 -21.00
C ASP A 206 9.97 2.72 -19.55
N ASP A 207 8.93 1.92 -19.26
CA ASP A 207 8.68 1.28 -17.96
C ASP A 207 9.80 0.30 -17.54
N GLY A 208 10.61 -0.15 -18.50
CA GLY A 208 11.68 -1.11 -18.30
C GLY A 208 11.21 -2.55 -18.45
N GLN A 209 12.18 -3.46 -18.60
CA GLN A 209 11.91 -4.87 -18.87
C GLN A 209 12.04 -5.72 -17.61
N SER A 210 11.05 -6.60 -17.40
CA SER A 210 11.09 -7.62 -16.35
C SER A 210 12.21 -8.64 -16.60
N ILE A 211 12.73 -9.21 -15.52
CA ILE A 211 13.75 -10.26 -15.53
C ILE A 211 13.19 -11.55 -14.95
N ASN A 212 13.55 -12.68 -15.56
CA ASN A 212 13.16 -13.99 -15.07
C ASN A 212 14.01 -14.39 -13.83
N ILE A 213 13.51 -14.18 -12.62
CA ILE A 213 14.21 -14.56 -11.38
C ILE A 213 14.33 -16.08 -11.20
N ALA A 214 13.51 -16.88 -11.88
CA ALA A 214 13.64 -18.33 -11.87
C ALA A 214 14.71 -18.84 -12.85
N ALA A 215 15.36 -17.97 -13.61
CA ALA A 215 16.43 -18.34 -14.50
C ALA A 215 17.79 -18.27 -13.79
N HIS A 216 18.44 -19.42 -13.63
CA HIS A 216 19.68 -19.58 -12.85
C HIS A 216 20.78 -18.57 -13.21
N GLN A 217 20.91 -18.19 -14.48
CA GLN A 217 21.90 -17.21 -14.93
C GLN A 217 21.76 -15.83 -14.29
N ASN A 218 20.60 -15.51 -13.72
CA ASN A 218 20.35 -14.24 -13.04
C ASN A 218 20.74 -14.27 -11.56
N GLY A 219 21.20 -15.41 -11.03
CA GLY A 219 21.84 -15.50 -9.71
C GLY A 219 20.91 -15.45 -8.50
N TYR A 220 19.59 -15.31 -8.68
CA TYR A 220 18.65 -15.28 -7.55
C TYR A 220 18.53 -16.65 -6.87
N PHE A 221 18.39 -17.74 -7.62
CA PHE A 221 18.24 -19.07 -7.05
C PHE A 221 19.24 -20.03 -7.65
N ASP A 222 19.83 -20.88 -6.80
CA ASP A 222 20.68 -21.95 -7.27
C ASP A 222 19.87 -22.99 -8.06
N GLN A 223 20.54 -23.65 -9.00
CA GLN A 223 19.89 -24.61 -9.88
C GLN A 223 19.29 -25.80 -9.12
N GLY A 224 19.94 -26.23 -8.02
CA GLY A 224 19.47 -27.34 -7.20
C GLY A 224 18.16 -27.02 -6.50
N PHE A 225 18.05 -25.83 -5.93
CA PHE A 225 16.82 -25.31 -5.34
C PHE A 225 15.70 -25.26 -6.37
N LEU A 226 15.93 -24.69 -7.55
CA LEU A 226 14.91 -24.62 -8.60
C LEU A 226 14.50 -26.01 -9.12
N GLN A 227 15.44 -26.95 -9.23
CA GLN A 227 15.15 -28.33 -9.59
C GLN A 227 14.31 -29.04 -8.52
N SER A 228 14.57 -28.76 -7.23
CA SER A 228 13.77 -29.31 -6.13
C SER A 228 12.30 -28.86 -6.18
N LEU A 229 12.03 -27.69 -6.76
CA LEU A 229 10.66 -27.22 -7.00
C LEU A 229 10.00 -27.96 -8.16
N ARG A 230 10.72 -28.24 -9.25
CA ARG A 230 10.14 -28.82 -10.48
C ARG A 230 9.50 -30.20 -10.33
N VAL A 231 9.83 -30.94 -9.28
CA VAL A 231 9.32 -32.32 -9.12
C VAL A 231 7.85 -32.34 -8.71
N ASN A 232 7.31 -31.28 -8.07
CA ASN A 232 5.90 -31.22 -7.63
C ASN A 232 5.39 -29.78 -7.35
N ARG A 233 6.05 -28.73 -7.84
CA ARG A 233 5.75 -27.35 -7.43
C ARG A 233 5.86 -26.40 -8.62
N ALA A 234 4.96 -25.42 -8.69
CA ALA A 234 4.95 -24.42 -9.75
C ALA A 234 5.49 -23.09 -9.21
N PHE A 235 6.55 -22.58 -9.83
CA PHE A 235 7.00 -21.21 -9.65
C PHE A 235 6.02 -20.32 -10.43
N ILE A 236 5.14 -19.59 -9.73
CA ILE A 236 4.00 -18.94 -10.38
C ILE A 236 4.41 -17.61 -11.03
N VAL A 237 5.16 -16.78 -10.30
CA VAL A 237 5.57 -15.45 -10.75
C VAL A 237 7.07 -15.45 -10.98
N SER A 238 7.50 -15.69 -12.22
CA SER A 238 8.92 -15.80 -12.56
C SER A 238 9.55 -14.55 -13.14
N ASN A 239 8.81 -13.69 -13.85
CA ASN A 239 9.38 -12.42 -14.31
C ASN A 239 8.89 -11.27 -13.42
N VAL A 240 9.84 -10.48 -12.96
CA VAL A 240 9.60 -9.39 -12.03
C VAL A 240 10.39 -8.16 -12.45
N ARG A 241 9.92 -6.98 -12.04
CA ARG A 241 10.59 -5.71 -12.29
C ARG A 241 10.56 -4.86 -11.02
N ARG A 242 11.73 -4.34 -10.65
CA ARG A 242 11.95 -3.43 -9.51
C ARG A 242 12.74 -2.25 -10.00
N ASN A 243 12.09 -1.14 -10.32
CA ASN A 243 12.76 0.08 -10.74
C ASN A 243 12.48 1.22 -9.77
N LYS A 244 13.28 2.27 -9.88
CA LYS A 244 13.10 3.55 -9.21
C LYS A 244 13.15 4.64 -10.28
N MET A 245 12.17 5.54 -10.25
CA MET A 245 12.13 6.65 -11.19
C MET A 245 13.09 7.76 -10.78
N THR A 246 13.81 8.28 -11.77
CA THR A 246 14.64 9.47 -11.65
C THR A 246 13.82 10.76 -11.88
N PRO A 247 14.26 11.92 -11.36
CA PRO A 247 13.64 13.20 -11.69
C PRO A 247 13.61 13.52 -13.19
N GLU A 248 14.58 13.02 -13.96
CA GLU A 248 14.66 13.15 -15.42
C GLU A 248 13.55 12.35 -16.10
N GLU A 249 13.40 11.07 -15.74
CA GLU A 249 12.33 10.21 -16.27
C GLU A 249 10.94 10.74 -15.93
N ARG A 250 10.74 11.23 -14.70
CA ARG A 250 9.47 11.85 -14.29
C ARG A 250 9.14 13.12 -15.10
N ARG A 251 10.16 13.88 -15.48
CA ARG A 251 9.98 15.06 -16.34
C ARG A 251 9.65 14.67 -17.77
N ALA A 252 10.21 13.56 -18.26
CA ALA A 252 9.93 13.02 -19.58
C ALA A 252 8.52 12.44 -19.67
N ASP A 253 8.08 11.72 -18.63
CA ASP A 253 6.75 11.15 -18.52
C ASP A 253 6.22 11.28 -17.06
N PRO A 254 5.37 12.29 -16.78
CA PRO A 254 4.79 12.48 -15.45
C PRO A 254 3.75 11.43 -15.05
N ASP A 255 3.19 10.69 -16.01
CA ASP A 255 2.16 9.67 -15.76
C ASP A 255 2.78 8.30 -15.44
N LEU A 256 4.07 8.16 -15.70
CA LEU A 256 4.86 7.00 -15.36
C LEU A 256 4.97 6.88 -13.84
N VAL A 257 4.80 5.66 -13.33
CA VAL A 257 4.94 5.34 -11.90
C VAL A 257 6.00 4.26 -11.75
N ALA A 258 6.89 4.41 -10.76
CA ALA A 258 7.88 3.39 -10.47
C ALA A 258 7.24 2.17 -9.80
N ASP A 259 7.88 1.01 -9.94
CA ASP A 259 7.42 -0.22 -9.29
C ASP A 259 7.76 -0.23 -7.80
N SER A 260 8.86 0.46 -7.41
CA SER A 260 9.49 0.37 -6.09
C SER A 260 10.24 1.64 -5.69
N ASP A 261 10.83 1.62 -4.49
CA ASP A 261 11.70 2.68 -3.97
C ASP A 261 13.18 2.54 -4.40
N GLY A 262 13.56 1.42 -5.03
CA GLY A 262 14.94 1.08 -5.43
C GLY A 262 15.95 0.93 -4.29
N GLY A 263 15.51 0.89 -3.03
CA GLY A 263 16.38 0.82 -1.87
C GLY A 263 17.02 -0.57 -1.67
N THR A 264 18.25 -0.62 -1.19
CA THR A 264 18.91 -1.84 -0.70
C THR A 264 18.73 -2.00 0.81
N CYS A 265 18.55 -3.23 1.25
CA CYS A 265 18.38 -3.55 2.66
C CYS A 265 19.64 -3.17 3.47
N PRO A 266 19.49 -2.59 4.67
CA PRO A 266 20.61 -2.32 5.56
C PRO A 266 21.11 -3.63 6.18
N GLY A 267 21.94 -4.35 5.43
CA GLY A 267 22.42 -5.69 5.79
C GLY A 267 21.41 -6.80 5.44
N PRO A 268 21.39 -7.92 6.19
CA PRO A 268 20.56 -9.08 5.86
C PRO A 268 19.11 -8.98 6.35
N ARG A 269 18.71 -7.87 6.99
CA ARG A 269 17.37 -7.72 7.56
C ARG A 269 16.43 -7.09 6.51
N PRO A 270 15.26 -7.69 6.23
CA PRO A 270 14.22 -7.05 5.44
C PRO A 270 13.73 -5.74 6.07
N TYR A 271 13.14 -4.87 5.26
CA TYR A 271 12.45 -3.67 5.76
C TYR A 271 11.04 -3.54 5.16
N PHE A 272 10.22 -2.75 5.85
CA PHE A 272 8.90 -2.34 5.39
C PHE A 272 8.87 -0.84 5.12
N TYR A 273 8.06 -0.44 4.13
CA TYR A 273 7.79 0.96 3.87
C TYR A 273 6.37 1.21 3.33
N SER A 274 5.89 2.44 3.49
CA SER A 274 4.67 2.97 2.85
C SER A 274 5.09 3.96 1.77
N CYS A 275 4.36 3.95 0.64
CA CYS A 275 4.54 4.88 -0.48
C CYS A 275 4.03 6.30 -0.18
N GLY A 276 3.80 6.64 1.10
CA GLY A 276 3.43 7.98 1.48
C GLY A 276 2.03 8.45 0.99
N PRO A 277 1.78 9.76 1.05
CA PRO A 277 0.54 10.39 0.61
C PRO A 277 0.33 10.40 -0.91
N ASP A 278 1.38 10.39 -1.72
CA ASP A 278 1.26 10.41 -3.18
C ASP A 278 1.05 9.01 -3.78
N GLY A 279 1.41 7.95 -3.03
CA GLY A 279 1.26 6.56 -3.45
C GLY A 279 2.35 6.09 -4.42
N ASP A 280 3.34 6.93 -4.73
CA ASP A 280 4.43 6.63 -5.64
C ASP A 280 5.64 6.14 -4.85
N PRO A 281 6.03 4.86 -4.95
CA PRO A 281 7.13 4.33 -4.16
C PRO A 281 8.48 4.99 -4.47
N SER A 282 8.64 5.67 -5.62
CA SER A 282 9.89 6.34 -5.98
C SER A 282 10.03 7.75 -5.42
N THR A 283 8.97 8.35 -4.87
CA THR A 283 9.05 9.62 -4.14
C THR A 283 9.58 9.35 -2.73
N THR A 284 10.89 9.09 -2.62
CA THR A 284 11.48 8.61 -1.37
C THR A 284 11.43 9.62 -0.21
N ASP A 285 11.11 10.90 -0.49
CA ASP A 285 11.08 11.98 0.50
C ASP A 285 9.82 11.97 1.39
N ASP A 286 8.70 11.40 0.92
CA ASP A 286 7.44 11.31 1.68
C ASP A 286 7.04 9.87 2.05
N ASN A 287 7.82 8.89 1.59
CA ASN A 287 7.76 7.52 2.06
C ASN A 287 8.03 7.41 3.58
N VAL A 288 7.38 6.44 4.22
CA VAL A 288 7.60 6.13 5.64
C VAL A 288 8.27 4.77 5.76
N TYR A 289 9.38 4.70 6.50
CA TYR A 289 10.23 3.52 6.60
C TYR A 289 10.30 2.96 8.02
N THR A 290 10.40 1.64 8.13
CA THR A 290 10.85 0.97 9.36
C THR A 290 12.36 1.17 9.58
N THR A 291 13.14 0.98 8.53
CA THR A 291 14.57 1.32 8.48
C THR A 291 14.85 1.95 7.12
N ILE A 292 15.55 3.09 7.10
CA ILE A 292 15.86 3.80 5.86
C ILE A 292 16.87 2.97 5.05
N PRO A 293 16.53 2.56 3.81
CA PRO A 293 17.44 1.80 2.97
C PRO A 293 18.55 2.68 2.38
N SER A 294 19.57 2.05 1.80
CA SER A 294 20.51 2.78 0.95
C SER A 294 19.93 2.85 -0.45
N PHE A 295 19.67 4.05 -0.96
CA PHE A 295 19.23 4.21 -2.34
C PHE A 295 20.44 4.15 -3.26
N LEU A 296 20.36 3.32 -4.30
CA LEU A 296 21.31 3.38 -5.39
C LEU A 296 21.04 4.66 -6.18
N GLU A 297 22.04 5.52 -6.28
CA GLU A 297 21.97 6.60 -7.25
C GLU A 297 21.90 5.97 -8.65
N PRO A 298 20.95 6.39 -9.50
CA PRO A 298 20.91 5.96 -10.89
C PRO A 298 22.19 6.44 -11.57
N PHE A 299 23.08 5.51 -11.93
CA PHE A 299 24.40 5.79 -12.53
C PHE A 299 24.34 6.57 -13.83
#